data_AF-A0A7S1CF01-F1
#
_entry.id   AF-A0A7S1CF01-F1
#
_cell.length_a   1.000
_cell.length_b   1.000
_cell.length_c   1.000
_cell.angle_alpha   90.00
_cell.angle_beta   90.00
_cell.angle_gamma   90.00
#
_symmetry.space_group_name_H-M   'P 1'
#
loop_
_entity.id
_entity.type
_entity.pdbx_description
1 polymer ?
#
loop_
_entity_poly.entity_id
_entity_poly.type
_entity_poly.pdbx_seq_one_letter_code
_entity_poly.pdbx_strand_id
1 'polypeptide(L)'
;GTVPFAGLPLPGSFMRTIAISFLVAAVVSALAVRWLEGHADIAINTVLGMAVFMYIAGGIACMATKFISAGAVLLFFGLIALLVWWKSQARIRFAAANLSAGCAAVQDYPATIGVALGSVLVQFIWVLVWFLAMFGVVHKTQNDHGKGHYAAYAYMSFCLIWGQQVCHYLMYVTVSGVTGSWWFGTGDRTPTLGALRRALSTSFGSIAFGAALLALVQTLRMMANSARRQRGGR
;
A
#
# COMPACT_ATOMS: atom_id res chain seq x y z
N GLY A 1 -6.60 4.26 44.05
CA GLY A 1 -5.53 5.07 43.45
C GLY A 1 -5.82 5.20 41.98
N THR A 2 -6.28 6.38 41.55
CA THR A 2 -6.58 6.74 40.17
C THR A 2 -5.26 6.92 39.43
N VAL A 3 -4.98 6.07 38.44
CA VAL A 3 -3.86 6.28 37.50
C VAL A 3 -4.19 7.49 36.61
N PRO A 4 -3.40 8.57 36.63
CA PRO A 4 -3.61 9.66 35.71
C PRO A 4 -3.02 9.25 34.36
N PHE A 5 -3.89 8.95 33.38
CA PHE A 5 -3.53 9.02 31.96
C PHE A 5 -3.33 10.50 31.58
N ALA A 6 -2.31 11.13 32.16
CA ALA A 6 -1.84 12.44 31.75
C ALA A 6 -0.93 12.23 30.55
N GLY A 7 -1.32 12.81 29.40
CA GLY A 7 -0.61 12.71 28.14
C GLY A 7 0.87 13.02 28.31
N LEU A 8 1.72 12.04 28.02
CA LEU A 8 3.13 12.27 27.72
C LEU A 8 3.18 13.20 26.50
N PRO A 9 3.64 14.46 26.64
CA PRO A 9 3.79 15.33 25.48
C PRO A 9 4.78 14.64 24.55
N LEU A 10 4.33 14.25 23.35
CA LEU A 10 5.24 13.76 22.33
C LEU A 10 6.32 14.85 22.16
N PRO A 11 7.61 14.50 22.22
CA PRO A 11 8.67 15.48 22.16
C PRO A 11 8.49 16.31 20.89
N GLY A 12 8.57 17.64 21.01
CA GLY A 12 8.24 18.55 19.90
C GLY A 12 9.04 18.27 18.62
N SER A 13 10.21 17.62 18.73
CA SER A 13 10.99 17.11 17.60
C SER A 13 10.27 16.00 16.81
N PHE A 14 9.58 15.08 17.49
CA PHE A 14 8.86 13.98 16.85
C PHE A 14 7.66 14.47 16.03
N MET A 15 6.86 15.38 16.58
CA MET A 15 5.75 16.00 15.85
C MET A 15 6.25 16.79 14.62
N ARG A 16 7.39 17.47 14.74
CA ARG A 16 8.02 18.19 13.61
C ARG A 16 8.48 17.22 12.51
N THR A 17 9.12 16.11 12.86
CA THR A 17 9.57 15.13 11.86
C THR A 17 8.40 14.51 11.10
N ILE A 18 7.31 14.18 11.79
CA ILE A 18 6.07 13.69 11.16
C ILE A 18 5.52 14.75 10.20
N ALA A 19 5.34 15.99 10.67
CA ALA A 19 4.81 17.07 9.85
C ALA A 19 5.66 17.34 8.60
N ILE A 20 6.99 17.39 8.75
CA ILE A 20 7.93 17.55 7.64
C ILE A 20 7.80 16.38 6.65
N SER A 21 7.71 15.14 7.15
CA SER A 21 7.61 13.96 6.30
C SER A 21 6.32 13.97 5.46
N PHE A 22 5.18 14.34 6.06
CA PHE A 22 3.92 14.51 5.35
C PHE A 22 3.98 15.62 4.30
N LEU A 23 4.57 16.77 4.64
CA LEU A 23 4.72 17.89 3.71
C LEU A 23 5.63 17.51 2.52
N VAL A 24 6.77 16.90 2.79
CA VAL A 24 7.70 16.42 1.75
C VAL A 24 7.00 15.40 0.86
N ALA A 25 6.30 14.42 1.43
CA ALA A 25 5.55 13.43 0.66
C ALA A 25 4.46 14.06 -0.22
N ALA A 26 3.71 15.05 0.30
CA ALA A 26 2.68 15.74 -0.46
C ALA A 26 3.26 16.54 -1.63
N VAL A 27 4.37 17.27 -1.41
CA VAL A 27 5.05 18.03 -2.46
C VAL A 27 5.64 17.11 -3.52
N VAL A 28 6.35 16.04 -3.11
CA VAL A 28 6.91 15.04 -4.03
C VAL A 28 5.81 14.37 -4.85
N SER A 29 4.69 14.02 -4.22
CA SER A 29 3.54 13.42 -4.91
C SER A 29 2.94 14.37 -5.96
N ALA A 30 2.73 15.65 -5.61
CA ALA A 30 2.20 16.65 -6.55
C ALA A 30 3.14 16.89 -7.74
N LEU A 31 4.45 16.95 -7.49
CA LEU A 31 5.46 17.08 -8.55
C LEU A 31 5.51 15.83 -9.43
N ALA A 32 5.45 14.65 -8.82
CA ALA A 32 5.47 13.37 -9.53
C ALA A 32 4.25 13.25 -10.46
N VAL A 33 3.03 13.58 -10.01
CA VAL A 33 1.82 13.52 -10.84
C VAL A 33 1.93 14.46 -12.04
N ARG A 34 2.42 15.70 -11.85
CA ARG A 34 2.63 16.66 -12.95
C ARG A 34 3.70 16.19 -13.94
N TRP A 35 4.78 15.59 -13.42
CA TRP A 35 5.84 15.05 -14.27
C TRP A 35 5.36 13.84 -15.09
N LEU A 36 4.57 12.95 -14.47
CA LEU A 36 3.98 11.80 -15.12
C LEU A 36 3.03 12.21 -16.25
N GLU A 37 2.24 13.25 -16.10
CA GLU A 37 1.34 13.73 -17.16
C GLU A 37 2.11 14.23 -18.39
N GLY A 38 3.17 15.00 -18.19
CA GLY A 38 3.95 15.59 -19.29
C GLY A 38 4.93 14.63 -19.97
N HIS A 39 5.45 13.63 -19.25
CA HIS A 39 6.54 12.79 -19.72
C HIS A 39 6.37 11.30 -19.35
N ALA A 40 5.14 10.76 -19.34
CA ALA A 40 4.84 9.37 -18.99
C ALA A 40 5.72 8.35 -19.73
N ASP A 41 6.03 8.57 -21.02
CA ASP A 41 6.92 7.70 -21.80
C ASP A 41 8.34 7.65 -21.23
N ILE A 42 8.88 8.82 -20.85
CA ILE A 42 10.20 8.93 -20.22
C ILE A 42 10.14 8.31 -18.82
N ALA A 43 9.05 8.53 -18.07
CA ALA A 43 8.86 7.96 -16.75
C ALA A 43 8.92 6.44 -16.75
N ILE A 44 8.16 5.79 -17.62
CA ILE A 44 8.11 4.34 -17.73
C ILE A 44 9.48 3.79 -18.14
N ASN A 45 10.14 4.42 -19.12
CA ASN A 45 11.48 4.01 -19.53
C ASN A 45 12.54 4.22 -18.44
N THR A 46 12.45 5.31 -17.69
CA THR A 46 13.37 5.62 -16.59
C THR A 46 13.21 4.62 -15.46
N VAL A 47 11.97 4.29 -15.06
CA VAL A 47 11.70 3.31 -14.01
C VAL A 47 12.19 1.91 -14.40
N LEU A 48 11.88 1.47 -15.63
CA LEU A 48 12.32 0.17 -16.12
C LEU A 48 13.84 0.11 -16.29
N GLY A 49 14.45 1.15 -16.87
CA GLY A 49 15.90 1.25 -17.02
C GLY A 49 16.63 1.27 -15.67
N MET A 50 16.13 2.04 -14.70
CA MET A 50 16.69 2.10 -13.35
C MET A 50 16.55 0.76 -12.62
N ALA A 51 15.43 0.05 -12.80
CA ALA A 51 15.26 -1.30 -12.24
C ALA A 51 16.31 -2.28 -12.80
N VAL A 52 16.51 -2.31 -14.12
CA VAL A 52 17.53 -3.14 -14.77
C VAL A 52 18.92 -2.78 -14.27
N PHE A 53 19.25 -1.49 -14.21
CA PHE A 53 20.51 -1.01 -13.65
C PHE A 53 20.71 -1.51 -12.22
N MET A 54 19.69 -1.40 -11.36
CA MET A 54 19.78 -1.84 -9.96
C MET A 54 20.00 -3.36 -9.83
N TYR A 55 19.38 -4.17 -10.69
CA TYR A 55 19.63 -5.63 -10.73
C TYR A 55 21.07 -5.95 -11.15
N ILE A 56 21.59 -5.28 -12.18
CA ILE A 56 22.95 -5.51 -12.67
C ILE A 56 23.98 -5.04 -11.64
N ALA A 57 23.84 -3.82 -11.13
CA ALA A 57 24.74 -3.25 -10.13
C ALA A 57 24.73 -4.06 -8.83
N GLY A 58 23.54 -4.44 -8.34
CA GLY A 58 23.40 -5.30 -7.16
C GLY A 58 24.00 -6.69 -7.38
N GLY A 59 23.80 -7.27 -8.57
CA GLY A 59 24.38 -8.56 -8.94
C GLY A 59 25.92 -8.55 -8.92
N ILE A 60 26.53 -7.53 -9.53
CA ILE A 60 27.99 -7.34 -9.53
C ILE A 60 28.51 -7.10 -8.11
N ALA A 61 27.85 -6.26 -7.31
CA ALA A 61 28.24 -6.00 -5.93
C ALA A 61 28.17 -7.26 -5.04
N CYS A 62 27.16 -8.11 -5.22
CA CYS A 62 27.06 -9.41 -4.55
C CYS A 62 28.18 -10.37 -4.96
N MET A 63 28.59 -10.38 -6.24
CA MET A 63 29.73 -11.19 -6.69
C MET A 63 31.06 -10.68 -6.12
N ALA A 64 31.25 -9.35 -6.03
CA ALA A 64 32.42 -8.73 -5.42
C ALA A 64 32.57 -9.06 -3.92
N THR A 65 31.44 -9.23 -3.21
CA THR A 65 31.40 -9.61 -1.79
C THR A 65 31.41 -11.13 -1.54
N LYS A 66 31.72 -11.94 -2.57
CA LYS A 66 31.75 -13.42 -2.57
C LYS A 66 30.39 -14.12 -2.37
N PHE A 67 29.27 -13.40 -2.44
CA PHE A 67 27.92 -13.99 -2.49
C PHE A 67 27.53 -14.34 -3.94
N ILE A 68 28.22 -15.33 -4.51
CA ILE A 68 28.11 -15.69 -5.94
C ILE A 68 26.69 -16.14 -6.32
N SER A 69 26.02 -16.92 -5.47
CA SER A 69 24.66 -17.41 -5.73
C SER A 69 23.63 -16.29 -5.80
N ALA A 70 23.65 -15.37 -4.84
CA ALA A 70 22.76 -14.20 -4.82
C ALA A 70 23.02 -13.28 -6.03
N GLY A 71 24.29 -13.05 -6.36
CA GLY A 71 24.69 -12.25 -7.53
C GLY A 71 24.21 -12.87 -8.85
N ALA A 72 24.37 -14.18 -9.03
CA ALA A 72 23.92 -14.89 -10.23
C ALA A 72 22.39 -14.81 -10.40
N VAL A 73 21.63 -14.97 -9.31
CA VAL A 73 20.16 -14.83 -9.33
C VAL A 73 19.74 -13.41 -9.71
N LEU A 74 20.38 -12.38 -9.13
CA LEU A 74 20.08 -10.99 -9.45
C LEU A 74 20.40 -10.64 -10.92
N LEU A 75 21.51 -11.13 -11.45
CA LEU A 75 21.87 -10.93 -12.87
C LEU A 75 20.92 -11.66 -13.81
N PHE A 76 20.46 -12.86 -13.46
CA PHE A 76 19.47 -13.59 -14.23
C PHE A 76 18.14 -12.83 -14.32
N PHE A 77 17.62 -12.33 -13.19
CA PHE A 77 16.43 -11.48 -13.20
C PHE A 77 16.66 -10.14 -13.90
N GLY A 78 17.86 -9.55 -13.77
CA GLY A 78 18.26 -8.35 -14.50
C GLY A 78 18.25 -8.55 -16.01
N LEU A 79 18.71 -9.70 -16.51
CA LEU A 79 18.66 -10.07 -17.92
C LEU A 79 17.22 -10.24 -18.40
N ILE A 80 16.38 -10.94 -17.64
CA ILE A 80 14.95 -11.06 -17.98
C ILE A 80 14.30 -9.67 -18.03
N ALA A 81 14.56 -8.81 -17.04
CA ALA A 81 14.04 -7.45 -16.98
C ALA A 81 14.52 -6.61 -18.19
N LEU A 82 15.78 -6.74 -18.60
CA LEU A 82 16.34 -6.09 -19.78
C LEU A 82 15.62 -6.55 -21.06
N LEU A 83 15.40 -7.85 -21.22
CA LEU A 83 14.69 -8.41 -22.38
C LEU A 83 13.22 -7.94 -22.42
N VAL A 84 12.55 -7.91 -21.27
CA VAL A 84 11.18 -7.39 -21.14
C VAL A 84 11.15 -5.90 -21.50
N TRP A 85 12.10 -5.10 -20.99
CA TRP A 85 12.20 -3.67 -21.28
C TRP A 85 12.41 -3.41 -22.78
N TRP A 86 13.30 -4.16 -23.41
CA TRP A 86 13.57 -4.02 -24.84
C TRP A 86 12.36 -4.41 -25.70
N LYS A 87 11.73 -5.56 -25.40
CA LYS A 87 10.55 -6.03 -26.14
C LYS A 87 9.32 -5.15 -25.91
N SER A 88 9.19 -4.53 -24.75
CA SER A 88 8.00 -3.77 -24.37
C SER A 88 7.99 -2.34 -24.92
N GLN A 89 9.06 -1.84 -25.56
CA GLN A 89 9.15 -0.47 -26.08
C GLN A 89 7.93 -0.05 -26.92
N ALA A 90 7.42 -0.95 -27.77
CA ALA A 90 6.25 -0.68 -28.60
C ALA A 90 4.94 -0.49 -27.80
N ARG A 91 4.84 -1.10 -26.60
CA ARG A 91 3.66 -1.05 -25.73
C ARG A 91 3.73 0.09 -24.71
N ILE A 92 4.90 0.70 -24.51
CA ILE A 92 5.10 1.78 -23.53
C ILE A 92 4.21 2.98 -23.85
N ARG A 93 4.10 3.36 -25.14
CA ARG A 93 3.26 4.51 -25.55
C ARG A 93 1.78 4.34 -25.18
N PHE A 94 1.26 3.12 -25.28
CA PHE A 94 -0.12 2.84 -24.84
C PHE A 94 -0.27 2.91 -23.32
N ALA A 95 0.70 2.37 -22.58
CA ALA A 95 0.71 2.46 -21.12
C ALA A 95 0.86 3.92 -20.65
N ALA A 96 1.69 4.71 -21.34
CA ALA A 96 1.89 6.13 -21.09
C ALA A 96 0.61 6.93 -21.32
N ALA A 97 -0.12 6.66 -22.41
CA ALA A 97 -1.42 7.30 -22.68
C ALA A 97 -2.48 6.97 -21.60
N ASN A 98 -2.52 5.72 -21.12
CA ASN A 98 -3.42 5.35 -20.03
C ASN A 98 -3.01 6.01 -18.70
N LEU A 99 -1.70 6.13 -18.45
CA LEU A 99 -1.18 6.77 -17.24
C LEU A 99 -1.45 8.28 -17.27
N SER A 100 -1.24 8.95 -18.41
CA SER A 100 -1.55 10.38 -18.55
C SER A 100 -3.05 10.64 -18.41
N ALA A 101 -3.91 9.80 -19.01
CA ALA A 101 -5.35 9.88 -18.81
C ALA A 101 -5.75 9.68 -17.34
N GLY A 102 -5.13 8.73 -16.64
CA GLY A 102 -5.34 8.54 -15.20
C GLY A 102 -4.89 9.74 -14.36
N CYS A 103 -3.75 10.35 -14.69
CA CYS A 103 -3.27 11.56 -14.04
C CYS A 103 -4.21 12.76 -14.29
N ALA A 104 -4.69 12.93 -15.52
CA ALA A 104 -5.65 13.98 -15.87
C ALA A 104 -6.96 13.85 -15.08
N ALA A 105 -7.52 12.64 -14.97
CA ALA A 105 -8.73 12.38 -14.19
C ALA A 105 -8.59 12.77 -12.70
N VAL A 106 -7.43 12.52 -12.09
CA VAL A 106 -7.16 12.90 -10.69
C VAL A 106 -6.99 14.41 -10.54
N GLN A 107 -6.40 15.08 -11.54
CA GLN A 107 -6.22 16.53 -11.52
C GLN A 107 -7.53 17.30 -11.72
N ASP A 108 -8.41 16.82 -12.58
CA ASP A 108 -9.73 17.42 -12.80
C ASP A 108 -10.65 17.27 -11.59
N TYR A 109 -10.47 16.20 -10.80
CA TYR A 109 -11.26 15.93 -9.59
C TYR A 109 -10.40 15.82 -8.33
N PRO A 110 -9.85 16.95 -7.81
CA PRO A 110 -8.95 16.95 -6.66
C PRO A 110 -9.59 16.44 -5.36
N ALA A 111 -10.93 16.36 -5.32
CA ALA A 111 -11.66 15.71 -4.22
C ALA A 111 -11.25 14.23 -4.03
N THR A 112 -10.74 13.55 -5.06
CA THR A 112 -10.17 12.19 -4.91
C THR A 112 -8.94 12.16 -3.99
N ILE A 113 -8.11 13.21 -3.99
CA ILE A 113 -7.00 13.37 -3.04
C ILE A 113 -7.55 13.51 -1.62
N GLY A 114 -8.65 14.24 -1.44
CA GLY A 114 -9.34 14.34 -0.15
C GLY A 114 -9.83 12.99 0.36
N VAL A 115 -10.39 12.14 -0.50
CA VAL A 115 -10.76 10.76 -0.14
C VAL A 115 -9.55 9.92 0.24
N ALA A 116 -8.43 10.07 -0.48
CA ALA A 116 -7.19 9.37 -0.15
C ALA A 116 -6.61 9.80 1.21
N LEU A 117 -6.62 11.11 1.52
CA LEU A 117 -6.21 11.59 2.85
C LEU A 117 -7.15 11.11 3.94
N GLY A 118 -8.46 11.12 3.67
CA GLY A 118 -9.47 10.59 4.59
C GLY A 118 -9.28 9.10 4.87
N SER A 119 -8.95 8.29 3.85
CA SER A 119 -8.71 6.86 4.04
C SER A 119 -7.47 6.58 4.87
N VAL A 120 -6.41 7.40 4.76
CA VAL A 120 -5.23 7.32 5.64
C VAL A 120 -5.59 7.60 7.10
N LEU A 121 -6.44 8.60 7.37
CA LEU A 121 -6.91 8.87 8.74
C LEU A 121 -7.71 7.69 9.31
N VAL A 122 -8.61 7.11 8.51
CA VAL A 122 -9.39 5.94 8.92
C VAL A 122 -8.47 4.73 9.17
N GLN A 123 -7.47 4.49 8.32
CA GLN A 123 -6.47 3.44 8.52
C GLN A 123 -5.68 3.65 9.81
N PHE A 124 -5.28 4.88 10.11
CA PHE A 124 -4.59 5.20 11.35
C PHE A 124 -5.46 4.92 12.58
N ILE A 125 -6.72 5.38 12.56
CA ILE A 125 -7.68 5.09 13.64
C ILE A 125 -7.88 3.58 13.79
N TRP A 126 -8.01 2.83 12.69
CA TRP A 126 -8.12 1.37 12.73
C TRP A 126 -6.92 0.72 13.39
N VAL A 127 -5.69 1.18 13.09
CA VAL A 127 -4.48 0.69 13.75
C VAL A 127 -4.49 0.96 15.25
N LEU A 128 -4.96 2.14 15.70
CA LEU A 128 -5.09 2.44 17.13
C LEU A 128 -6.09 1.52 17.83
N VAL A 129 -7.27 1.32 17.22
CA VAL A 129 -8.29 0.39 17.73
C VAL A 129 -7.73 -1.03 17.81
N TRP A 130 -7.00 -1.45 16.77
CA TRP A 130 -6.38 -2.76 16.74
C TRP A 130 -5.29 -2.92 17.82
N PHE A 131 -4.44 -1.91 18.03
CA PHE A 131 -3.42 -1.95 19.08
C PHE A 131 -4.04 -2.10 20.46
N LEU A 132 -5.12 -1.36 20.75
CA LEU A 132 -5.84 -1.47 22.01
C LEU A 132 -6.42 -2.88 22.20
N ALA A 133 -7.04 -3.44 21.16
CA ALA A 133 -7.57 -4.80 21.19
C ALA A 133 -6.46 -5.84 21.41
N MET A 134 -5.34 -5.71 20.69
CA MET A 134 -4.18 -6.60 20.81
C MET A 134 -3.56 -6.54 22.20
N PHE A 135 -3.45 -5.34 22.79
CA PHE A 135 -2.97 -5.19 24.17
C PHE A 135 -3.86 -5.96 25.17
N GLY A 136 -5.18 -5.86 25.03
CA GLY A 136 -6.13 -6.62 25.85
C GLY A 136 -5.98 -8.13 25.68
N VAL A 137 -5.78 -8.60 24.43
CA VAL A 137 -5.52 -10.02 24.15
C VAL A 137 -4.24 -10.47 24.82
N VAL A 138 -3.12 -9.77 24.62
CA VAL A 138 -1.81 -10.14 25.19
C VAL A 138 -1.91 -10.27 26.71
N HIS A 139 -2.50 -9.28 27.39
CA HIS A 139 -2.64 -9.30 28.84
C HIS A 139 -3.51 -10.47 29.34
N LYS A 140 -4.59 -10.81 28.63
CA LYS A 140 -5.41 -11.98 28.98
C LYS A 140 -4.65 -13.28 28.74
N THR A 141 -3.96 -13.39 27.61
CA THR A 141 -3.21 -14.60 27.22
C THR A 141 -1.96 -14.86 28.06
N GLN A 142 -1.41 -13.84 28.74
CA GLN A 142 -0.28 -14.03 29.64
C GLN A 142 -0.69 -14.71 30.95
N ASN A 143 -1.96 -14.55 31.37
CA ASN A 143 -2.49 -15.10 32.61
C ASN A 143 -3.11 -16.50 32.44
N ASP A 144 -3.38 -16.92 31.20
CA ASP A 144 -3.89 -18.25 30.85
C ASP A 144 -2.76 -19.07 30.18
N HIS A 145 -2.64 -20.37 30.46
CA HIS A 145 -1.64 -21.27 29.81
C HIS A 145 -2.29 -22.15 28.72
N GLY A 146 -3.40 -21.70 28.14
CA GLY A 146 -4.21 -22.47 27.20
C GLY A 146 -3.61 -22.51 25.78
N LYS A 147 -3.91 -23.57 25.01
CA LYS A 147 -3.47 -23.68 23.60
C LYS A 147 -4.10 -22.64 22.66
N GLY A 148 -5.06 -21.84 23.14
CA GLY A 148 -5.85 -20.88 22.33
C GLY A 148 -5.12 -19.60 21.92
N HIS A 149 -3.94 -19.30 22.47
CA HIS A 149 -3.25 -18.03 22.23
C HIS A 149 -2.77 -17.86 20.79
N TYR A 150 -2.36 -18.93 20.11
CA TYR A 150 -1.98 -18.90 18.70
C TYR A 150 -3.15 -18.54 17.78
N ALA A 151 -4.34 -19.09 18.05
CA ALA A 151 -5.55 -18.78 17.29
C ALA A 151 -5.97 -17.31 17.51
N ALA A 152 -5.84 -16.81 18.75
CA ALA A 152 -6.12 -15.40 19.06
C ALA A 152 -5.18 -14.45 18.28
N TYR A 153 -3.87 -14.72 18.24
CA TYR A 153 -2.92 -13.89 17.48
C TYR A 153 -3.12 -14.00 15.97
N ALA A 154 -3.46 -15.18 15.45
CA ALA A 154 -3.81 -15.36 14.05
C ALA A 154 -5.05 -14.54 13.68
N TYR A 155 -6.10 -14.61 14.50
CA TYR A 155 -7.32 -13.83 14.31
C TYR A 155 -7.06 -12.32 14.40
N MET A 156 -6.27 -11.86 15.37
CA MET A 156 -5.89 -10.45 15.47
C MET A 156 -5.13 -9.99 14.23
N SER A 157 -4.19 -10.80 13.73
CA SER A 157 -3.47 -10.50 12.49
C SER A 157 -4.41 -10.39 11.29
N PHE A 158 -5.38 -11.30 11.20
CA PHE A 158 -6.44 -11.25 10.20
C PHE A 158 -7.26 -9.96 10.29
N CYS A 159 -7.72 -9.55 11.48
CA CYS A 159 -8.49 -8.33 11.69
C CYS A 159 -7.71 -7.08 11.28
N LEU A 160 -6.42 -6.99 11.61
CA LEU A 160 -5.57 -5.87 11.20
C LEU A 160 -5.54 -5.75 9.68
N ILE A 161 -5.19 -6.84 9.01
CA ILE A 161 -5.06 -6.89 7.56
C ILE A 161 -6.41 -6.61 6.90
N TRP A 162 -7.48 -7.22 7.39
CA TRP A 162 -8.83 -7.04 6.86
C TRP A 162 -9.24 -5.57 6.85
N GLY A 163 -9.17 -4.86 7.99
CA GLY A 163 -9.56 -3.45 8.02
C GLY A 163 -8.67 -2.55 7.15
N GLN A 164 -7.38 -2.86 7.04
CA GLN A 164 -6.49 -2.16 6.09
C GLN A 164 -6.91 -2.36 4.63
N GLN A 165 -7.26 -3.60 4.26
CA GLN A 165 -7.71 -3.94 2.90
C GLN A 165 -9.08 -3.30 2.58
N VAL A 166 -10.01 -3.25 3.54
CA VAL A 166 -11.31 -2.57 3.38
C VAL A 166 -11.09 -1.10 3.03
N CYS A 167 -10.23 -0.40 3.77
CA CYS A 167 -9.94 1.02 3.50
C CYS A 167 -9.29 1.23 2.12
N HIS A 168 -8.35 0.36 1.75
CA HIS A 168 -7.69 0.42 0.43
C HIS A 168 -8.71 0.22 -0.71
N TYR A 169 -9.62 -0.73 -0.58
CA TYR A 169 -10.61 -1.01 -1.61
C TYR A 169 -11.75 0.00 -1.68
N LEU A 170 -12.15 0.59 -0.56
CA LEU A 170 -13.07 1.73 -0.58
C LEU A 170 -12.50 2.88 -1.40
N MET A 171 -11.23 3.23 -1.19
CA MET A 171 -10.54 4.22 -1.99
C MET A 171 -10.45 3.80 -3.46
N TYR A 172 -10.03 2.55 -3.74
CA TYR A 172 -9.87 2.05 -5.10
C TYR A 172 -11.17 2.13 -5.92
N VAL A 173 -12.27 1.63 -5.34
CA VAL A 173 -13.60 1.66 -5.99
C VAL A 173 -14.11 3.09 -6.16
N THR A 174 -13.82 3.97 -5.19
CA THR A 174 -14.16 5.39 -5.32
C THR A 174 -13.43 6.04 -6.49
N VAL A 175 -12.11 5.88 -6.57
CA VAL A 175 -11.29 6.46 -7.65
C VAL A 175 -11.66 5.88 -9.01
N SER A 176 -11.92 4.56 -9.11
CA SER A 176 -12.40 3.96 -10.36
C SER A 176 -13.77 4.51 -10.78
N GLY A 177 -14.65 4.76 -9.81
CA GLY A 177 -15.96 5.38 -10.04
C GLY A 177 -15.82 6.80 -10.59
N VAL A 178 -14.93 7.62 -10.01
CA VAL A 178 -14.64 8.98 -10.50
C VAL A 178 -14.04 8.94 -11.90
N THR A 179 -13.07 8.05 -12.12
CA THR A 179 -12.42 7.90 -13.44
C THR A 179 -13.43 7.50 -14.51
N GLY A 180 -14.40 6.63 -14.17
CA GLY A 180 -15.51 6.30 -15.07
C GLY A 180 -16.41 7.50 -15.40
N SER A 181 -16.82 8.28 -14.38
CA SER A 181 -17.59 9.51 -14.60
C SER A 181 -16.82 10.54 -15.45
N TRP A 182 -15.51 10.67 -15.23
CA TRP A 182 -14.61 11.53 -16.02
C TRP A 182 -14.55 11.08 -17.49
N TRP A 183 -14.28 9.79 -17.72
CA TRP A 183 -14.10 9.23 -19.06
C TRP A 183 -15.37 9.30 -19.93
N PHE A 184 -16.54 9.02 -19.34
CA PHE A 184 -17.81 9.03 -20.05
C PHE A 184 -18.54 10.38 -20.02
N GLY A 185 -17.98 11.39 -19.33
CA GLY A 185 -18.55 12.74 -19.28
C GLY A 185 -19.97 12.79 -18.71
N THR A 186 -20.25 12.05 -17.63
CA THR A 186 -21.62 11.85 -17.10
C THR A 186 -22.30 13.12 -16.54
N GLY A 187 -21.63 14.27 -16.55
CA GLY A 187 -22.19 15.55 -16.08
C GLY A 187 -22.42 15.60 -14.56
N ASP A 188 -21.91 14.62 -13.81
CA ASP A 188 -22.04 14.57 -12.36
C ASP A 188 -21.34 15.79 -11.72
N ARG A 189 -22.08 16.58 -10.94
CA ARG A 189 -21.52 17.76 -10.25
C ARG A 189 -20.53 17.38 -9.14
N THR A 190 -20.68 16.18 -8.56
CA THR A 190 -19.87 15.68 -7.43
C THR A 190 -19.55 14.18 -7.58
N PRO A 191 -18.81 13.78 -8.64
CA PRO A 191 -18.59 12.37 -8.97
C PRO A 191 -17.88 11.62 -7.85
N THR A 192 -16.95 12.28 -7.14
CA THR A 192 -16.23 11.71 -6.00
C THR A 192 -17.13 11.34 -4.84
N LEU A 193 -18.06 12.23 -4.46
CA LEU A 193 -18.97 11.96 -3.35
C LEU A 193 -19.99 10.88 -3.73
N GLY A 194 -20.48 10.91 -4.97
CA GLY A 194 -21.38 9.88 -5.49
C GLY A 194 -20.73 8.50 -5.49
N ALA A 195 -19.50 8.39 -6.00
CA ALA A 195 -18.73 7.15 -6.00
C ALA A 195 -18.45 6.65 -4.57
N LEU A 196 -18.00 7.54 -3.68
CA LEU A 196 -17.73 7.19 -2.28
C LEU A 196 -18.98 6.71 -1.55
N ARG A 197 -20.12 7.39 -1.74
CA ARG A 197 -21.39 6.99 -1.14
C ARG A 197 -21.81 5.60 -1.59
N ARG A 198 -21.69 5.28 -2.89
CA ARG A 198 -21.99 3.93 -3.40
C ARG A 198 -21.03 2.88 -2.83
N ALA A 199 -19.74 3.20 -2.73
CA ALA A 199 -18.73 2.32 -2.13
C ALA A 199 -19.02 2.02 -0.65
N LEU A 200 -19.49 3.02 0.11
CA LEU A 200 -19.84 2.91 1.53
C LEU A 200 -21.25 2.37 1.81
N SER A 201 -22.09 2.18 0.78
CA SER A 201 -23.46 1.68 0.96
C SER A 201 -23.67 0.41 0.15
N THR A 202 -24.16 0.55 -1.08
CA THR A 202 -24.62 -0.57 -1.91
C THR A 202 -23.51 -1.56 -2.25
N SER A 203 -22.28 -1.08 -2.41
CA SER A 203 -21.12 -1.92 -2.76
C SER A 203 -20.28 -2.36 -1.57
N PHE A 204 -20.58 -1.86 -0.36
CA PHE A 204 -19.74 -2.08 0.82
C PHE A 204 -19.58 -3.57 1.15
N GLY A 205 -20.68 -4.34 1.09
CA GLY A 205 -20.66 -5.77 1.40
C GLY A 205 -19.68 -6.55 0.53
N SER A 206 -19.72 -6.33 -0.80
CA SER A 206 -18.81 -6.99 -1.74
C SER A 206 -17.36 -6.53 -1.55
N ILE A 207 -17.14 -5.24 -1.27
CA ILE A 207 -15.82 -4.69 -0.97
C ILE A 207 -15.24 -5.33 0.30
N ALA A 208 -16.02 -5.39 1.37
CA ALA A 208 -15.60 -5.95 2.65
C ALA A 208 -15.35 -7.46 2.57
N PHE A 209 -16.16 -8.18 1.80
CA PHE A 209 -15.97 -9.61 1.55
C PHE A 209 -14.72 -9.88 0.71
N GLY A 210 -14.49 -9.12 -0.37
CA GLY A 210 -13.27 -9.21 -1.17
C GLY A 210 -12.01 -8.94 -0.34
N ALA A 211 -12.06 -7.92 0.52
CA ALA A 211 -11.01 -7.63 1.49
C ALA A 211 -10.76 -8.80 2.46
N ALA A 212 -11.83 -9.47 2.94
CA ALA A 212 -11.72 -10.62 3.85
C ALA A 212 -11.03 -11.81 3.20
N LEU A 213 -11.35 -12.12 1.94
CA LEU A 213 -10.68 -13.21 1.20
C LEU A 213 -9.17 -12.95 1.08
N LEU A 214 -8.76 -11.73 0.77
CA LEU A 214 -7.34 -11.40 0.69
C LEU A 214 -6.66 -11.35 2.05
N ALA A 215 -7.34 -10.83 3.07
CA ALA A 215 -6.81 -10.84 4.42
C ALA A 215 -6.59 -12.26 4.94
N LEU A 216 -7.48 -13.20 4.60
CA LEU A 216 -7.31 -14.61 4.91
C LEU A 216 -6.03 -15.15 4.28
N VAL A 217 -5.84 -14.96 2.97
CA VAL A 217 -4.64 -15.42 2.25
C VAL A 217 -3.37 -14.79 2.83
N GLN A 218 -3.37 -13.49 3.10
CA GLN A 218 -2.21 -12.78 3.66
C GLN A 218 -1.87 -13.27 5.08
N THR A 219 -2.88 -13.52 5.91
CA THR A 219 -2.69 -14.05 7.27
C THR A 219 -2.12 -15.47 7.22
N LEU A 220 -2.64 -16.33 6.35
CA LEU A 220 -2.11 -17.68 6.14
C LEU A 220 -0.64 -17.64 5.69
N ARG A 221 -0.30 -16.76 4.75
CA ARG A 221 1.10 -16.54 4.32
C ARG A 221 1.98 -16.06 5.47
N MET A 222 1.50 -15.13 6.29
CA MET A 222 2.23 -14.64 7.45
C MET A 222 2.53 -15.77 8.44
N MET A 223 1.54 -16.60 8.75
CA MET A 223 1.72 -17.77 9.62
C MET A 223 2.67 -18.82 9.03
N ALA A 224 2.52 -19.14 7.74
CA ALA A 224 3.38 -20.09 7.04
C ALA A 224 4.85 -19.62 7.04
N ASN A 225 5.08 -18.33 6.82
CA ASN A 225 6.41 -17.74 6.85
C ASN A 225 7.02 -17.76 8.27
N SER A 226 6.22 -17.46 9.29
CA SER A 226 6.65 -17.57 10.70
C SER A 226 7.03 -18.99 11.09
N ALA A 227 6.24 -19.99 10.67
CA ALA A 227 6.53 -21.40 10.92
C ALA A 227 7.81 -21.88 10.18
N ARG A 228 8.02 -21.43 8.94
CA ARG A 228 9.25 -21.72 8.17
C ARG A 228 10.48 -21.11 8.83
N ARG A 229 10.41 -19.87 9.32
CA ARG A 229 11.51 -19.21 10.04
C ARG A 229 11.91 -19.96 11.31
N GLN A 230 10.96 -20.48 12.07
CA GLN A 230 11.25 -21.28 13.27
C GLN A 230 11.92 -22.62 12.96
N ARG A 231 11.66 -23.22 11.78
CA ARG A 231 12.29 -24.48 11.35
C ARG A 231 13.68 -24.29 10.77
N GLY A 232 13.94 -23.20 10.05
CA GLY A 232 15.26 -22.91 9.46
C GLY A 232 16.29 -22.29 10.42
N GLY A 233 15.86 -21.90 11.63
CA GLY A 233 16.74 -21.46 12.72
C GLY A 233 17.08 -22.57 13.72
N ARG A 234 16.72 -23.81 13.43
CA ARG A 234 17.12 -25.03 14.15
C ARG A 234 17.99 -25.87 13.22
#